data_AF-A0A7W0PMJ5-F1
#
_entry.id   AF-A0A7W0PMJ5-F1
#
_cell.length_a   1.000
_cell.length_b   1.000
_cell.length_c   1.000
_cell.angle_alpha   90.00
_cell.angle_beta   90.00
_cell.angle_gamma   90.00
#
_symmetry.space_group_name_H-M   'P 1'
#
loop_
_entity.id
_entity.type
_entity.pdbx_description
1 polymer ?
#
loop_
_entity_poly.entity_id
_entity_poly.type
_entity_poly.pdbx_seq_one_letter_code
_entity_poly.pdbx_strand_id
1 'polypeptide(L)'
;MLIYIMFMIPGLLFMLWAQHKVKSTYKKYSQVQNMANITGAQAARRVLDSQGLQDVTIEAIPGDLTDHYDPRSRVLRLSQGVYGVPSVAAIGIAAHEAGHAIQHAKAYGPMKVRSVLVPAANIGSNLGFGVLFLGIILNQVGLAWVGIILFSLATVFALVTLPVEFDASNRAKAALVQVGLV
;
A
#
# COMPACT_ATOMS: atom_id res chain seq x y z
N MET A 1 11.04 31.40 12.09
CA MET A 1 10.57 30.16 12.74
C MET A 1 9.05 30.02 12.75
N LEU A 2 8.28 31.01 13.24
CA LEU A 2 6.80 30.97 13.25
C LEU A 2 6.16 30.82 11.85
N ILE A 3 6.61 31.59 10.86
CA ILE A 3 6.13 31.50 9.46
C ILE A 3 6.38 30.11 8.87
N TYR A 4 7.54 29.51 9.16
CA TYR A 4 7.90 28.17 8.70
C TYR A 4 6.94 27.09 9.26
N ILE A 5 6.65 27.15 10.55
CA ILE A 5 5.69 26.25 11.21
C ILE A 5 4.28 26.43 10.62
N MET A 6 3.87 27.66 10.32
CA MET A 6 2.57 27.95 9.70
C MET A 6 2.38 27.24 8.35
N PHE A 7 3.42 27.16 7.52
CA PHE A 7 3.36 26.43 6.24
C PHE A 7 3.48 24.91 6.40
N MET A 8 4.19 24.43 7.43
CA MET A 8 4.39 23.00 7.66
C MET A 8 3.18 22.32 8.32
N ILE A 9 2.49 23.02 9.24
CA ILE A 9 1.37 22.47 10.04
C ILE A 9 0.27 21.85 9.17
N PRO A 10 -0.24 22.50 8.11
CA PRO A 10 -1.31 21.91 7.29
C PRO A 10 -0.93 20.56 6.69
N GLY A 11 0.31 20.44 6.18
CA GLY A 11 0.82 19.18 5.62
C GLY A 11 0.96 18.09 6.68
N LEU A 12 1.47 18.45 7.87
CA LEU A 12 1.60 17.52 8.99
C LEU A 12 0.23 17.02 9.49
N LEU A 13 -0.73 17.93 9.65
CA LEU A 13 -2.10 17.58 10.05
C LEU A 13 -2.77 16.67 9.02
N PHE A 14 -2.58 16.95 7.73
CA PHE A 14 -3.11 16.11 6.66
C PHE A 14 -2.50 14.71 6.68
N MET A 15 -1.18 14.60 6.87
CA MET A 15 -0.49 13.30 7.01
C MET A 15 -1.03 12.50 8.20
N LEU A 16 -1.17 13.12 9.37
CA LEU A 16 -1.69 12.47 10.57
C LEU A 16 -3.14 12.01 10.38
N TRP A 17 -3.97 12.86 9.78
CA TRP A 17 -5.36 12.52 9.45
C TRP A 17 -5.44 11.34 8.47
N ALA A 18 -4.65 11.36 7.38
CA ALA A 18 -4.64 10.29 6.39
C ALA A 18 -4.21 8.95 7.01
N GLN A 19 -3.14 8.97 7.83
CA GLN A 19 -2.67 7.79 8.54
C GLN A 19 -3.73 7.26 9.52
N HIS A 20 -4.39 8.15 10.26
CA HIS A 20 -5.46 7.78 11.16
C HIS A 20 -6.66 7.19 10.40
N LYS A 21 -7.02 7.75 9.25
CA LYS A 21 -8.13 7.28 8.42
C LYS A 21 -7.90 5.86 7.90
N VAL A 22 -6.71 5.54 7.40
CA VAL A 22 -6.35 4.18 6.95
C VAL A 22 -6.43 3.20 8.11
N LYS A 23 -5.76 3.49 9.24
CA LYS A 23 -5.73 2.61 10.41
C LYS A 23 -7.12 2.37 11.00
N SER A 24 -7.92 3.42 11.13
CA SER A 24 -9.29 3.32 11.68
C SER A 24 -10.21 2.52 10.76
N THR A 25 -10.09 2.70 9.44
CA THR A 25 -10.86 1.95 8.44
C THR A 25 -10.49 0.46 8.48
N TYR A 26 -9.20 0.14 8.46
CA TYR A 26 -8.73 -1.24 8.60
C TYR A 26 -9.26 -1.88 9.90
N LYS A 27 -9.06 -1.23 11.04
CA LYS A 27 -9.52 -1.72 12.35
C LYS A 27 -11.03 -1.97 12.39
N LYS A 28 -11.82 -1.09 11.77
CA LYS A 28 -13.28 -1.26 11.70
C LYS A 28 -13.66 -2.48 10.86
N TYR A 29 -13.12 -2.60 9.65
CA TYR A 29 -13.53 -3.65 8.71
C TYR A 29 -12.83 -4.99 8.90
N SER A 30 -11.75 -5.06 9.69
CA SER A 30 -11.16 -6.33 10.11
C SER A 30 -12.01 -7.08 11.13
N GLN A 31 -12.92 -6.38 11.81
CA GLN A 31 -13.88 -6.96 12.76
C GLN A 31 -15.22 -7.32 12.11
N VAL A 32 -15.47 -6.88 10.88
CA VAL A 32 -16.68 -7.22 10.14
C VAL A 32 -16.44 -8.51 9.38
N GLN A 33 -17.11 -9.58 9.80
CA GLN A 33 -17.04 -10.88 9.12
C GLN A 33 -17.59 -10.77 7.69
N ASN A 34 -16.94 -11.43 6.73
CA ASN A 34 -17.47 -11.47 5.36
C ASN A 34 -18.59 -12.52 5.22
N MET A 35 -19.54 -12.27 4.31
CA MET A 35 -20.73 -13.11 4.14
C MET A 35 -20.42 -14.53 3.64
N ALA A 36 -19.30 -14.69 2.93
CA ALA A 36 -18.84 -15.99 2.44
C ALA A 36 -18.11 -16.82 3.51
N ASN A 37 -17.84 -16.24 4.69
CA ASN A 37 -17.04 -16.81 5.77
C ASN A 37 -15.71 -17.43 5.31
N ILE A 38 -15.00 -16.76 4.40
CA ILE A 38 -13.72 -17.21 3.86
C ILE A 38 -12.56 -16.32 4.29
N THR A 39 -11.36 -16.87 4.43
CA THR A 39 -10.17 -16.10 4.79
C THR A 39 -9.62 -15.28 3.63
N GLY A 40 -8.73 -14.31 3.91
CA GLY A 40 -8.02 -13.57 2.87
C GLY A 40 -7.23 -14.48 1.94
N ALA A 41 -6.56 -15.53 2.46
CA ALA A 41 -5.85 -16.50 1.63
C ALA A 41 -6.79 -17.26 0.66
N GLN A 42 -7.97 -17.66 1.14
CA GLN A 42 -8.98 -18.32 0.29
C GLN A 42 -9.54 -17.36 -0.77
N ALA A 43 -9.77 -16.09 -0.42
CA ALA A 43 -10.21 -15.07 -1.36
C ALA A 43 -9.16 -14.80 -2.45
N ALA A 44 -7.89 -14.60 -2.06
CA ALA A 44 -6.78 -14.46 -3.00
C ALA A 44 -6.66 -15.66 -3.93
N ARG A 45 -6.76 -16.89 -3.40
CA ARG A 45 -6.71 -18.11 -4.21
C ARG A 45 -7.80 -18.14 -5.27
N ARG A 46 -9.06 -17.87 -4.90
CA ARG A 46 -10.19 -17.80 -5.85
C ARG A 46 -9.98 -16.73 -6.92
N VAL A 47 -9.51 -15.54 -6.53
CA VAL A 47 -9.23 -14.45 -7.47
C VAL A 47 -8.14 -14.85 -8.46
N LEU A 48 -7.01 -15.37 -7.97
CA LEU A 48 -5.89 -15.81 -8.81
C LEU A 48 -6.29 -16.96 -9.75
N ASP A 49 -7.05 -17.94 -9.26
CA ASP A 49 -7.53 -19.07 -10.06
C ASP A 49 -8.46 -18.62 -11.18
N SER A 50 -9.35 -17.66 -10.92
CA SER A 50 -10.24 -17.10 -11.95
C SER A 50 -9.49 -16.36 -13.06
N GLN A 51 -8.22 -16.06 -12.86
CA GLN A 51 -7.34 -15.38 -13.82
C GLN A 51 -6.24 -16.30 -14.38
N GLY A 52 -6.27 -17.61 -14.06
CA GLY A 52 -5.29 -18.58 -14.53
C GLY A 52 -3.90 -18.45 -13.88
N LEU A 53 -3.83 -17.95 -12.65
CA LEU A 53 -2.60 -17.71 -11.90
C LEU A 53 -2.39 -18.74 -10.78
N GLN A 54 -2.56 -20.03 -11.10
CA GLN A 54 -2.36 -21.13 -10.15
C GLN A 54 -0.90 -21.26 -9.68
N ASP A 55 0.05 -20.74 -10.46
CA ASP A 55 1.48 -20.74 -10.16
C ASP A 55 1.88 -19.73 -9.08
N VAL A 56 1.00 -18.78 -8.73
CA VAL A 56 1.26 -17.80 -7.66
C VAL A 56 1.02 -18.43 -6.30
N THR A 57 2.08 -18.55 -5.50
CA THR A 57 2.03 -19.06 -4.13
C THR A 57 1.47 -17.99 -3.18
N ILE A 58 0.73 -18.40 -2.15
CA ILE A 58 0.20 -17.53 -1.10
C ILE A 58 0.83 -17.91 0.24
N GLU A 59 1.42 -16.94 0.94
CA GLU A 59 2.15 -17.18 2.20
C GLU A 59 1.71 -16.19 3.28
N ALA A 60 1.78 -16.64 4.54
CA ALA A 60 1.56 -15.78 5.70
C ALA A 60 2.88 -15.13 6.14
N ILE A 61 2.84 -13.82 6.42
CA ILE A 61 3.97 -13.05 6.95
C ILE A 61 3.61 -12.35 8.27
N PRO A 62 4.59 -12.11 9.15
CA PRO A 62 4.35 -11.37 10.38
C PRO A 62 4.04 -9.88 10.10
N GLY A 63 3.42 -9.25 11.10
CA GLY A 63 3.06 -7.82 11.07
C GLY A 63 1.62 -7.56 10.66
N ASP A 64 1.29 -6.27 10.54
CA ASP A 64 -0.01 -5.75 10.17
C ASP A 64 0.14 -4.81 8.97
N LEU A 65 -0.73 -4.93 7.97
CA LEU A 65 -0.69 -4.12 6.74
C LEU A 65 0.68 -4.20 6.04
N THR A 66 1.29 -5.38 6.08
CA THR A 66 2.56 -5.71 5.41
C THR A 66 2.34 -6.51 4.13
N ASP A 67 1.07 -6.70 3.75
CA ASP A 67 0.62 -7.45 2.59
C ASP A 67 1.24 -6.89 1.31
N HIS A 68 1.76 -7.79 0.46
CA HIS A 68 2.30 -7.42 -0.84
C HIS A 68 2.38 -8.62 -1.79
N TYR A 69 2.16 -8.37 -3.07
CA TYR A 69 2.61 -9.27 -4.13
C TYR A 69 4.05 -9.00 -4.57
N ASP A 70 4.87 -10.05 -4.65
CA ASP A 70 6.24 -10.00 -5.14
C ASP A 70 6.33 -10.58 -6.57
N PRO A 71 6.56 -9.74 -7.59
CA PRO A 71 6.65 -10.20 -8.98
C PRO A 71 7.91 -11.01 -9.26
N ARG A 72 8.98 -10.89 -8.45
CA ARG A 72 10.24 -11.60 -8.68
C ARG A 72 10.13 -13.07 -8.32
N SER A 73 9.54 -13.35 -7.16
CA SER A 73 9.30 -14.72 -6.68
C SER A 73 7.92 -15.26 -7.04
N ARG A 74 7.02 -14.43 -7.59
CA ARG A 74 5.61 -14.75 -7.84
C ARG A 74 4.88 -15.25 -6.58
N VAL A 75 5.11 -14.57 -5.46
CA VAL A 75 4.49 -14.91 -4.17
C VAL A 75 3.61 -13.76 -3.72
N LEU A 76 2.38 -14.08 -3.30
CA LEU A 76 1.46 -13.18 -2.65
C LEU A 76 1.58 -13.37 -1.14
N ARG A 77 2.15 -12.38 -0.45
CA ARG A 77 2.37 -12.44 1.00
C ARG A 77 1.28 -11.66 1.71
N LEU A 78 0.60 -12.31 2.64
CA LEU A 78 -0.47 -11.70 3.44
C LEU A 78 -0.06 -11.65 4.90
N SER A 79 -0.34 -10.54 5.56
CA SER A 79 -0.14 -10.39 6.99
C SER A 79 -1.02 -11.37 7.77
N GLN A 80 -0.65 -11.74 8.98
CA GLN A 80 -1.43 -12.70 9.79
C GLN A 80 -2.88 -12.26 9.99
N GLY A 81 -3.13 -10.95 10.14
CA GLY A 81 -4.46 -10.36 10.27
C GLY A 81 -5.32 -10.40 8.99
N VAL A 82 -4.74 -10.80 7.86
CA VAL A 82 -5.39 -10.91 6.56
C VAL A 82 -5.44 -12.37 6.08
N TYR A 83 -4.31 -13.10 6.18
CA TYR A 83 -4.15 -14.44 5.65
C TYR A 83 -5.24 -15.41 6.16
N GLY A 84 -5.41 -15.47 7.49
CA GLY A 84 -6.27 -16.45 8.16
C GLY A 84 -7.61 -15.90 8.66
N VAL A 85 -7.95 -14.64 8.38
CA VAL A 85 -9.09 -13.97 9.01
C VAL A 85 -10.25 -13.83 8.01
N PRO A 86 -11.47 -14.28 8.36
CA PRO A 86 -12.63 -14.15 7.49
C PRO A 86 -13.35 -12.80 7.63
N SER A 87 -12.64 -11.70 7.33
CA SER A 87 -13.19 -10.34 7.43
C SER A 87 -13.34 -9.65 6.08
N VAL A 88 -14.11 -8.56 6.04
CA VAL A 88 -14.25 -7.70 4.86
C VAL A 88 -12.92 -7.05 4.49
N ALA A 89 -12.16 -6.57 5.49
CA ALA A 89 -10.82 -6.02 5.25
C ALA A 89 -9.88 -7.08 4.65
N ALA A 90 -9.92 -8.31 5.18
CA ALA A 90 -9.05 -9.39 4.70
C ALA A 90 -9.33 -9.74 3.22
N ILE A 91 -10.59 -9.87 2.83
CA ILE A 91 -10.95 -10.09 1.41
C ILE A 91 -10.49 -8.92 0.54
N GLY A 92 -10.73 -7.69 0.97
CA GLY A 92 -10.38 -6.49 0.20
C GLY A 92 -8.87 -6.35 -0.04
N ILE A 93 -8.06 -6.54 1.01
CA ILE A 93 -6.60 -6.46 0.92
C ILE A 93 -6.06 -7.62 0.09
N ALA A 94 -6.49 -8.86 0.36
CA ALA A 94 -6.01 -10.02 -0.38
C ALA A 94 -6.35 -9.96 -1.88
N ALA A 95 -7.54 -9.44 -2.22
CA ALA A 95 -7.91 -9.21 -3.61
C ALA A 95 -7.12 -8.07 -4.26
N HIS A 96 -6.80 -7.00 -3.52
CA HIS A 96 -5.95 -5.92 -4.01
C HIS A 96 -4.55 -6.44 -4.38
N GLU A 97 -3.94 -7.25 -3.52
CA GLU A 97 -2.65 -7.88 -3.80
C GLU A 97 -2.72 -8.87 -4.97
N ALA A 98 -3.81 -9.63 -5.10
CA ALA A 98 -4.06 -10.44 -6.28
C ALA A 98 -4.23 -9.56 -7.54
N GLY A 99 -4.75 -8.34 -7.40
CA GLY A 99 -4.78 -7.31 -8.44
C GLY A 99 -3.38 -6.99 -8.99
N HIS A 100 -2.37 -6.87 -8.13
CA HIS A 100 -0.97 -6.72 -8.56
C HIS A 100 -0.44 -7.97 -9.28
N ALA A 101 -0.81 -9.17 -8.85
CA ALA A 101 -0.46 -10.39 -9.56
C ALA A 101 -1.06 -10.41 -10.98
N ILE A 102 -2.31 -9.97 -11.14
CA ILE A 102 -2.99 -9.85 -12.43
C ILE A 102 -2.31 -8.79 -13.32
N GLN A 103 -1.93 -7.64 -12.75
CA GLN A 103 -1.17 -6.61 -13.47
C GLN A 103 0.16 -7.15 -13.97
N HIS A 104 0.87 -7.91 -13.14
CA HIS A 104 2.13 -8.54 -13.49
C HIS A 104 1.96 -9.54 -14.63
N ALA A 105 0.96 -10.43 -14.54
CA ALA A 105 0.66 -11.41 -15.57
C ALA A 105 0.27 -10.77 -16.91
N LYS A 106 -0.40 -9.61 -16.88
CA LYS A 106 -0.79 -8.84 -18.07
C LYS A 106 0.30 -7.87 -18.55
N ALA A 107 1.51 -7.95 -18.00
CA ALA A 107 2.64 -7.08 -18.32
C ALA A 107 2.29 -5.58 -18.29
N TYR A 108 1.50 -5.15 -17.31
CA TYR A 108 1.02 -3.77 -17.21
C TYR A 108 2.19 -2.78 -17.14
N GLY A 109 2.32 -1.92 -18.15
CA GLY A 109 3.49 -1.04 -18.32
C GLY A 109 3.84 -0.19 -17.09
N PRO A 110 2.88 0.53 -16.47
CA PRO A 110 3.14 1.35 -15.29
C PRO A 110 3.72 0.59 -14.08
N MET A 111 3.50 -0.72 -13.99
CA MET A 111 4.10 -1.54 -12.93
C MET A 111 5.63 -1.57 -13.00
N LYS A 112 6.21 -1.50 -14.20
CA LYS A 112 7.67 -1.43 -14.39
C LYS A 112 8.25 -0.10 -13.89
N VAL A 113 7.49 0.99 -14.05
CA VAL A 113 7.88 2.30 -13.54
C VAL A 113 7.85 2.28 -12.01
N ARG A 114 6.80 1.72 -11.42
CA ARG A 114 6.67 1.56 -9.95
C ARG A 114 7.86 0.80 -9.35
N SER A 115 8.27 -0.32 -9.95
CA SER A 115 9.35 -1.14 -9.37
C SER A 115 10.71 -0.44 -9.32
N VAL A 116 10.93 0.55 -10.19
CA VAL A 116 12.15 1.39 -10.19
C VAL A 116 12.02 2.58 -9.24
N LEU A 117 10.84 3.20 -9.17
CA LEU A 117 10.64 4.43 -8.39
C LEU A 117 10.38 4.21 -6.90
N VAL A 118 9.76 3.10 -6.50
CA VAL A 118 9.40 2.84 -5.09
C VAL A 118 10.63 2.86 -4.14
N PRO A 119 11.78 2.23 -4.46
CA PRO A 119 12.96 2.31 -3.61
C PRO A 119 13.44 3.76 -3.40
N ALA A 120 13.47 4.56 -4.47
CA ALA A 120 13.88 5.95 -4.40
C ALA A 120 12.89 6.79 -3.57
N ALA A 121 11.58 6.56 -3.73
CA ALA A 121 10.55 7.22 -2.95
C ALA A 121 10.63 6.86 -1.44
N ASN A 122 10.89 5.61 -1.10
CA ASN A 122 11.03 5.17 0.29
C ASN A 122 12.28 5.78 0.96
N ILE A 123 13.42 5.77 0.27
CA ILE A 123 14.65 6.40 0.76
C ILE A 123 14.44 7.91 0.94
N GLY A 124 13.87 8.58 -0.07
CA GLY A 124 13.60 10.02 -0.02
C GLY A 124 12.61 10.40 1.08
N SER A 125 11.58 9.58 1.33
CA SER A 125 10.60 9.84 2.40
C SER A 125 11.21 9.70 3.79
N ASN A 126 11.91 8.59 4.06
CA ASN A 126 12.50 8.32 5.37
C ASN A 126 13.66 9.29 5.69
N LEU A 127 14.57 9.51 4.72
CA LEU A 127 15.66 10.47 4.88
C LEU A 127 15.13 11.90 4.92
N GLY A 128 14.18 12.25 4.04
CA GLY A 128 13.59 13.59 4.00
C GLY A 128 12.96 13.97 5.34
N PHE A 129 12.18 13.07 5.93
CA PHE A 129 11.60 13.28 7.26
C PHE A 129 12.68 13.38 8.35
N GLY A 130 13.68 12.49 8.37
CA GLY A 130 14.77 12.53 9.34
C GLY A 130 15.60 13.83 9.26
N VAL A 131 15.99 14.22 8.06
CA VAL A 131 16.76 15.44 7.78
C VAL A 131 15.96 16.70 8.13
N LEU A 132 14.65 16.70 7.83
CA LEU A 132 13.73 17.77 8.21
C LEU A 132 13.73 17.97 9.74
N PHE A 133 13.52 16.90 10.49
CA PHE A 133 13.46 16.95 11.96
C PHE A 133 14.81 17.33 12.57
N LEU A 134 15.92 16.78 12.07
CA LEU A 134 17.26 17.16 12.51
C LEU A 134 17.54 18.64 12.24
N GLY A 135 17.15 19.17 11.08
CA GLY A 135 17.28 20.58 10.76
C GLY A 135 16.51 21.49 11.72
N ILE A 136 15.30 21.09 12.13
CA ILE A 136 14.51 21.84 13.12
C ILE A 136 15.16 21.80 14.50
N ILE A 137 15.59 20.62 14.97
CA ILE A 137 16.21 20.44 16.30
C ILE A 137 17.52 21.23 16.42
N LEU A 138 18.35 21.21 15.37
CA LEU A 138 19.63 21.91 15.32
C LEU A 138 19.50 23.40 15.00
N ASN A 139 18.28 23.91 14.79
CA ASN A 139 18.00 25.27 14.30
C ASN A 139 18.69 25.60 12.95
N GLN A 140 18.97 24.57 12.14
CA GLN A 140 19.63 24.69 10.85
C GLN A 140 18.60 24.71 9.72
N VAL A 141 18.15 25.91 9.36
CA VAL A 141 17.09 26.12 8.35
C VAL A 141 17.47 25.52 6.98
N GLY A 142 18.74 25.61 6.58
CA GLY A 142 19.22 25.02 5.32
C GLY A 142 19.03 23.49 5.28
N LEU A 143 19.32 22.82 6.39
CA LEU A 143 19.15 21.36 6.50
C LEU A 143 17.66 20.98 6.46
N ALA A 144 16.80 21.76 7.10
CA ALA A 144 15.36 21.54 7.05
C ALA A 144 14.81 21.64 5.61
N TRP A 145 15.30 22.59 4.80
CA TRP A 145 14.93 22.70 3.38
C TRP A 145 15.37 21.50 2.54
N VAL A 146 16.56 20.94 2.80
CA VAL A 146 16.98 19.69 2.15
C VAL A 146 15.99 18.57 2.47
N GLY A 147 15.56 18.45 3.73
CA GLY A 147 14.55 17.49 4.15
C GLY A 147 13.22 17.65 3.42
N ILE A 148 12.74 18.90 3.28
CA ILE A 148 11.52 19.22 2.50
C ILE A 148 11.67 18.77 1.05
N ILE A 149 12.77 19.14 0.39
CA ILE A 149 12.98 18.81 -1.04
C ILE A 149 12.98 17.29 -1.24
N LEU A 150 13.71 16.55 -0.40
CA LEU A 150 13.75 15.09 -0.47
C LEU A 150 12.36 14.47 -0.27
N PHE A 151 11.60 14.94 0.71
CA PHE A 151 10.25 14.47 0.97
C PHE A 151 9.27 14.82 -0.17
N SER A 152 9.36 16.03 -0.73
CA SER A 152 8.55 16.46 -1.87
C SER A 152 8.83 15.63 -3.11
N LEU A 153 10.09 15.34 -3.42
CA LEU A 153 10.46 14.45 -4.54
C LEU A 153 9.90 13.04 -4.36
N ALA A 154 10.02 12.48 -3.15
CA ALA A 154 9.43 11.19 -2.85
C ALA A 154 7.89 11.18 -3.00
N THR A 155 7.22 12.26 -2.58
CA THR A 155 5.77 12.44 -2.74
C THR A 155 5.39 12.48 -4.22
N VAL A 156 6.14 13.21 -5.05
CA VAL A 156 5.93 13.24 -6.51
C VAL A 156 6.07 11.84 -7.10
N PHE A 157 7.09 11.08 -6.72
CA PHE A 157 7.24 9.70 -7.18
C PHE A 157 6.08 8.81 -6.74
N ALA A 158 5.60 8.95 -5.49
CA ALA A 158 4.41 8.24 -5.03
C ALA A 158 3.18 8.56 -5.89
N LEU A 159 2.96 9.83 -6.24
CA LEU A 159 1.87 10.27 -7.12
C LEU A 159 1.98 9.66 -8.53
N VAL A 160 3.19 9.58 -9.08
CA VAL A 160 3.43 8.94 -10.40
C VAL A 160 3.11 7.44 -10.36
N THR A 161 3.33 6.77 -9.22
CA THR A 161 3.02 5.33 -9.08
C THR A 161 1.57 5.03 -8.73
N LEU A 162 0.81 6.03 -8.26
CA LEU A 162 -0.57 5.89 -7.80
C LEU A 162 -1.55 5.26 -8.81
N PRO A 163 -1.44 5.51 -10.13
CA PRO A 163 -2.28 4.83 -11.12
C PRO A 163 -2.18 3.29 -11.09
N VAL A 164 -1.04 2.74 -10.65
CA VAL A 164 -0.88 1.29 -10.47
C VAL A 164 -1.78 0.77 -9.35
N GLU A 165 -1.86 1.48 -8.23
CA GLU A 165 -2.68 1.11 -7.08
C GLU A 165 -4.19 1.18 -7.40
N PHE A 166 -4.60 2.19 -8.18
CA PHE A 166 -5.98 2.32 -8.62
C PHE A 166 -6.39 1.22 -9.61
N ASP A 167 -5.53 0.88 -10.58
CA ASP A 167 -5.80 -0.21 -11.51
C ASP A 167 -5.82 -1.57 -10.78
N ALA A 168 -4.94 -1.82 -9.81
CA ALA A 168 -4.97 -3.02 -8.98
C ALA A 168 -6.30 -3.12 -8.21
N SER A 169 -6.75 -2.03 -7.60
CA SER A 169 -8.03 -1.96 -6.89
C SER A 169 -9.24 -2.19 -7.82
N ASN A 170 -9.20 -1.69 -9.04
CA ASN A 170 -10.28 -1.89 -10.01
C ASN A 170 -10.34 -3.35 -10.47
N ARG A 171 -9.20 -3.99 -10.73
CA ARG A 171 -9.13 -5.42 -11.05
C ARG A 171 -9.58 -6.29 -9.89
N ALA A 172 -9.18 -5.95 -8.67
CA ALA A 172 -9.60 -6.64 -7.46
C ALA A 172 -11.13 -6.66 -7.31
N LYS A 173 -11.78 -5.50 -7.44
CA LYS A 173 -13.25 -5.38 -7.38
C LYS A 173 -13.92 -6.22 -8.47
N ALA A 174 -13.45 -6.11 -9.72
CA ALA A 174 -14.00 -6.85 -10.84
C ALA A 174 -13.88 -8.37 -10.63
N ALA A 175 -12.72 -8.83 -10.15
CA ALA A 175 -12.48 -10.24 -9.88
C ALA A 175 -13.33 -10.76 -8.71
N LEU A 176 -13.48 -9.98 -7.63
CA LEU A 176 -14.33 -10.34 -6.48
C LEU A 176 -15.79 -10.55 -6.89
N VAL A 177 -16.32 -9.68 -7.76
CA VAL A 177 -17.67 -9.84 -8.33
C VAL A 177 -17.74 -11.08 -9.21
N GLN A 178 -16.73 -11.31 -10.06
CA GLN A 178 -16.67 -12.49 -10.93
C GLN A 178 -16.67 -13.81 -10.15
N VAL A 179 -16.03 -13.85 -8.98
CA VAL A 179 -15.99 -15.04 -8.11
C VAL A 179 -17.10 -15.09 -7.06
N GLY A 180 -18.06 -14.16 -7.11
CA GLY A 180 -19.24 -14.14 -6.24
C GLY A 180 -18.94 -13.88 -4.77
N LEU A 181 -17.93 -13.05 -4.47
CA LEU A 181 -17.55 -12.70 -3.09
C LEU A 181 -18.03 -11.32 -2.65
N VAL A 182 -18.48 -10.49 -3.59
CA VAL A 182 -19.09 -9.17 -3.36
C VAL A 182 -20.22 -8.95 -4.36
#